data_AF-A0A1C5LPR0-F1
#
_entry.id   AF-A0A1C5LPR0-F1
#
_cell.length_a   1.000
_cell.length_b   1.000
_cell.length_c   1.000
_cell.angle_alpha   90.00
_cell.angle_beta   90.00
_cell.angle_gamma   90.00
#
_symmetry.space_group_name_H-M   'P 1'
#
loop_
_entity.id
_entity.type
_entity.pdbx_description
1 polymer ?
#
loop_
_entity_poly.entity_id
_entity_poly.type
_entity_poly.pdbx_seq_one_letter_code
_entity_poly.pdbx_strand_id
1 'polypeptide(L)'
;MKRKVIAALLLGMAITVTGCSGNTTKDTDTTTEAASDASSETTADSSSESEAATEAAERPDYKALDYVKLGDYKGLEVTLASIDVTDEEVEQQVETNLNNNDKSEEIKEGTVENGDVANIDYEGKLNGKAFDGGTAKGYDLTIGSGSFIDGFEDGLIGKKIGDTVDLNLTFPKDYSSTDLAGKEVVFTVKINSVKRAPKLTDKLAAEISNNEYKTAEAYNNYIKEDLEKTKKENQHNQELNDLVALAYQNATVNDYPQEMIDYQLEQVTSYYKSYADQYGMEYADFLKQQVGMTEEEFVKQMTETVKQSLGQEMVLRAIAETEGVEISDEKFQEKASEYAAQMGSTDVDAFISQYGKSTIMASILQDEAVKILEKNAVVKNADGTLAETTAETETETASK
;
A
#
# COMPACT_ATOMS: atom_id res chain seq x y z
N MET A 1 2.62 -12.86 5.59
CA MET A 1 3.49 -11.89 6.30
C MET A 1 4.83 -11.58 5.59
N LYS A 2 4.98 -11.81 4.27
CA LYS A 2 6.22 -11.53 3.51
C LYS A 2 6.12 -10.33 2.54
N ARG A 3 5.14 -9.43 2.69
CA ARG A 3 4.84 -8.37 1.69
C ARG A 3 5.09 -6.93 2.15
N LYS A 4 5.63 -6.69 3.35
CA LYS A 4 5.89 -5.32 3.84
C LYS A 4 7.28 -4.77 3.50
N VAL A 5 8.06 -5.44 2.63
CA VAL A 5 9.50 -5.15 2.43
C VAL A 5 9.81 -4.45 1.08
N ILE A 6 8.79 -3.98 0.34
CA ILE A 6 9.00 -3.17 -0.89
C ILE A 6 8.79 -1.66 -0.61
N ALA A 7 8.54 -1.29 0.65
CA ALA A 7 8.50 0.11 1.06
C ALA A 7 9.89 0.56 1.51
N ALA A 8 10.35 1.69 0.95
CA ALA A 8 11.52 2.46 1.37
C ALA A 8 12.89 2.13 0.75
N LEU A 9 12.97 1.83 -0.56
CA LEU A 9 14.28 1.65 -1.19
C LEU A 9 14.59 2.42 -2.47
N LEU A 10 13.87 3.49 -2.80
CA LEU A 10 14.41 4.51 -3.69
C LEU A 10 13.98 5.88 -3.18
N LEU A 11 14.96 6.74 -2.92
CA LEU A 11 14.82 8.17 -2.63
C LEU A 11 14.31 8.93 -3.88
N GLY A 12 13.16 8.49 -4.40
CA GLY A 12 12.25 9.19 -5.28
C GLY A 12 10.89 9.22 -4.57
N MET A 13 10.83 9.93 -3.45
CA MET A 13 9.59 10.25 -2.77
C MET A 13 8.89 11.31 -3.62
N ALA A 14 8.07 10.87 -4.56
CA ALA A 14 6.92 11.59 -5.06
C ALA A 14 5.73 10.64 -4.99
N ILE A 15 4.82 10.98 -4.08
CA ILE A 15 3.53 10.34 -3.84
C ILE A 15 3.59 8.92 -3.26
N THR A 16 4.19 8.75 -2.07
CA THR A 16 3.74 7.67 -1.17
C THR A 16 2.44 8.10 -0.50
N VAL A 17 1.32 7.79 -1.15
CA VAL A 17 -0.01 7.89 -0.57
C VAL A 17 -0.12 6.89 0.57
N THR A 18 -0.01 7.36 1.80
CA THR A 18 -0.23 6.52 2.98
C THR A 18 -1.73 6.34 3.18
N GLY A 19 -2.33 5.44 2.42
CA GLY A 19 -3.60 4.80 2.77
C GLY A 19 -3.32 3.55 3.58
N CYS A 20 -3.09 3.69 4.89
CA CYS A 20 -3.03 2.55 5.81
C CYS A 20 -4.10 2.70 6.89
N SER A 21 -5.29 2.18 6.54
CA SER A 21 -6.25 1.61 7.47
C SER A 21 -5.64 0.41 8.20
N GLY A 22 -6.01 0.20 9.47
CA GLY A 22 -5.89 -1.11 10.12
C GLY A 22 -4.87 -1.23 11.24
N ASN A 23 -5.31 -0.84 12.42
CA ASN A 23 -4.84 -1.26 13.74
C ASN A 23 -4.69 -2.80 13.83
N THR A 24 -3.53 -3.32 14.27
CA THR A 24 -3.41 -4.73 14.69
C THR A 24 -2.35 -4.85 15.77
N THR A 25 -2.74 -4.56 17.01
CA THR A 25 -2.12 -5.12 18.21
C THR A 25 -2.41 -6.62 18.21
N LYS A 26 -1.35 -7.44 18.21
CA LYS A 26 -1.44 -8.89 18.32
C LYS A 26 -0.88 -9.29 19.68
N ASP A 27 -1.74 -9.26 20.69
CA ASP A 27 -1.45 -9.87 21.98
C ASP A 27 -1.52 -11.39 21.82
N THR A 28 -0.41 -12.06 22.12
CA THR A 28 -0.33 -13.51 22.23
C THR A 28 -0.35 -13.85 23.71
N ASP A 29 -1.51 -14.22 24.22
CA ASP A 29 -1.64 -14.79 25.56
C ASP A 29 -1.53 -16.32 25.44
N THR A 30 -0.57 -16.91 26.16
CA THR A 30 -0.54 -18.35 26.42
C THR A 30 -0.22 -18.54 27.88
N THR A 31 -1.26 -18.91 28.63
CA THR A 31 -1.23 -19.31 30.02
C THR A 31 -0.38 -20.58 30.21
N THR A 32 0.34 -20.73 31.34
CA THR A 32 0.16 -21.80 32.36
C THR A 32 1.24 -21.75 33.47
N GLU A 33 0.74 -21.63 34.72
CA GLU A 33 1.21 -22.07 36.06
C GLU A 33 2.59 -21.72 36.66
N ALA A 34 2.51 -20.82 37.66
CA ALA A 34 2.88 -20.99 39.09
C ALA A 34 4.27 -21.50 39.52
N ALA A 35 5.03 -20.64 40.23
CA ALA A 35 5.47 -20.86 41.62
C ALA A 35 6.23 -19.65 42.23
N SER A 36 5.72 -19.19 43.38
CA SER A 36 6.33 -18.59 44.57
C SER A 36 7.69 -17.82 44.53
N ASP A 37 7.58 -16.56 45.00
CA ASP A 37 8.29 -15.95 46.14
C ASP A 37 9.72 -15.36 45.97
N ALA A 38 9.93 -14.33 46.80
CA ALA A 38 11.17 -13.64 47.19
C ALA A 38 11.67 -12.42 46.37
N SER A 39 11.49 -11.27 47.04
CA SER A 39 12.21 -10.00 46.93
C SER A 39 13.74 -10.13 46.83
N SER A 40 14.37 -9.31 45.97
CA SER A 40 15.56 -8.50 46.34
C SER A 40 15.97 -7.59 45.16
N GLU A 41 16.23 -6.33 45.46
CA GLU A 41 17.06 -5.42 44.67
C GLU A 41 18.42 -6.07 44.37
N THR A 42 18.97 -5.88 43.15
CA THR A 42 20.41 -5.69 42.91
C THR A 42 20.62 -5.02 41.53
N THR A 43 21.41 -3.97 41.55
CA THR A 43 21.94 -3.14 40.46
C THR A 43 22.94 -3.86 39.54
N ALA A 44 22.93 -3.56 38.23
CA ALA A 44 24.07 -3.52 37.29
C ALA A 44 23.50 -3.14 35.90
N ASP A 45 23.66 -1.93 35.39
CA ASP A 45 24.83 -1.37 34.68
C ASP A 45 25.19 -2.07 33.35
N SER A 46 25.36 -1.21 32.33
CA SER A 46 26.02 -1.38 31.03
C SER A 46 25.27 -1.96 29.82
N SER A 47 24.91 -1.05 28.89
CA SER A 47 25.29 -1.04 27.46
C SER A 47 24.58 0.16 26.78
N SER A 48 25.11 1.39 26.85
CA SER A 48 26.00 2.00 25.84
C SER A 48 26.23 1.17 24.57
N GLU A 49 25.69 1.65 23.44
CA GLU A 49 26.33 1.80 22.10
C GLU A 49 25.20 2.20 21.13
N SER A 50 25.12 3.44 20.63
CA SER A 50 25.98 4.08 19.60
C SER A 50 25.07 4.45 18.43
N GLU A 51 24.24 5.48 18.58
CA GLU A 51 23.65 6.20 17.45
C GLU A 51 24.71 7.11 16.85
N ALA A 52 25.66 6.51 16.12
CA ALA A 52 26.39 7.27 15.12
C ALA A 52 25.43 7.45 13.95
N ALA A 53 24.72 8.58 13.92
CA ALA A 53 24.03 9.03 12.72
C ALA A 53 25.08 9.14 11.61
N THR A 54 25.15 8.12 10.76
CA THR A 54 25.88 8.20 9.51
C THR A 54 25.16 9.25 8.68
N GLU A 55 25.76 10.43 8.59
CA GLU A 55 25.33 11.53 7.71
C GLU A 55 25.04 10.92 6.33
N ALA A 56 23.79 11.03 5.88
CA ALA A 56 23.37 10.43 4.62
C ALA A 56 24.26 10.97 3.50
N ALA A 57 24.78 10.08 2.65
CA ALA A 57 25.57 10.50 1.50
C ALA A 57 24.78 11.55 0.70
N GLU A 58 25.45 12.65 0.37
CA GLU A 58 24.80 13.76 -0.34
C GLU A 58 24.33 13.27 -1.71
N ARG A 59 23.04 13.45 -1.98
CA ARG A 59 22.41 13.10 -3.27
C ARG A 59 23.02 13.98 -4.38
N PRO A 60 23.55 13.39 -5.47
CA PRO A 60 24.07 14.15 -6.60
C PRO A 60 22.98 15.04 -7.23
N ASP A 61 23.39 16.19 -7.76
CA ASP A 61 22.49 17.08 -8.52
C ASP A 61 22.72 16.91 -10.02
N TYR A 62 21.68 17.13 -10.81
CA TYR A 62 21.74 17.06 -12.27
C TYR A 62 20.68 17.98 -12.88
N LYS A 63 20.91 18.40 -14.12
CA LYS A 63 19.95 19.13 -14.92
C LYS A 63 19.15 18.15 -15.77
N ALA A 64 17.87 17.97 -15.46
CA ALA A 64 17.04 16.95 -16.08
C ALA A 64 16.85 17.17 -17.58
N LEU A 65 16.77 18.43 -18.02
CA LEU A 65 16.64 18.80 -19.44
C LEU A 65 17.85 18.40 -20.31
N ASP A 66 18.98 18.02 -19.72
CA ASP A 66 20.13 17.50 -20.47
C ASP A 66 19.92 16.02 -20.89
N TYR A 67 19.00 15.32 -20.22
CA TYR A 67 18.74 13.89 -20.40
C TYR A 67 17.32 13.60 -20.93
N VAL A 68 16.35 14.45 -20.58
CA VAL A 68 14.94 14.29 -20.94
C VAL A 68 14.52 15.28 -22.00
N LYS A 69 13.85 14.79 -23.03
CA LYS A 69 13.05 15.61 -23.94
C LYS A 69 11.58 15.45 -23.57
N LEU A 70 10.97 16.53 -23.08
CA LEU A 70 9.55 16.54 -22.76
C LEU A 70 8.67 16.40 -24.02
N GLY A 71 7.60 15.64 -23.90
CA GLY A 71 6.46 15.66 -24.83
C GLY A 71 5.35 16.56 -24.30
N ASP A 72 4.11 16.23 -24.65
CA ASP A 72 2.93 16.92 -24.11
C ASP A 72 2.73 16.50 -22.64
N TYR A 73 2.76 17.48 -21.74
CA TYR A 73 2.47 17.30 -20.30
C TYR A 73 1.38 18.25 -19.78
N LYS A 74 0.90 19.16 -20.64
CA LYS A 74 -0.25 20.04 -20.37
C LYS A 74 -1.45 19.54 -21.16
N GLY A 75 -2.64 19.68 -20.60
CA GLY A 75 -3.89 19.21 -21.21
C GLY A 75 -4.02 17.69 -21.22
N LEU A 76 -3.33 16.98 -20.31
CA LEU A 76 -3.44 15.53 -20.19
C LEU A 76 -4.86 15.17 -19.76
N GLU A 77 -5.49 14.24 -20.47
CA GLU A 77 -6.84 13.78 -20.15
C GLU A 77 -6.81 12.59 -19.21
N VAL A 78 -7.52 12.70 -18.08
CA VAL A 78 -7.69 11.61 -17.09
C VAL A 78 -9.17 11.44 -16.76
N THR A 79 -9.59 10.20 -16.50
CA THR A 79 -10.98 9.87 -16.16
C THR A 79 -11.02 9.33 -14.75
N LEU A 80 -11.78 10.01 -13.89
CA LEU A 80 -11.92 9.66 -12.49
C LEU A 80 -12.82 8.42 -12.32
N ALA A 81 -12.49 7.57 -11.35
CA ALA A 81 -13.36 6.49 -10.90
C ALA A 81 -14.63 7.06 -10.23
N SER A 82 -15.74 6.31 -10.15
CA SER A 82 -16.90 6.76 -9.36
C SER A 82 -16.58 6.71 -7.86
N ILE A 83 -17.06 7.72 -7.12
CA ILE A 83 -16.98 7.77 -5.66
C ILE A 83 -18.29 7.37 -4.98
N ASP A 84 -19.30 6.96 -5.75
CA ASP A 84 -20.60 6.56 -5.22
C ASP A 84 -20.44 5.38 -4.26
N VAL A 85 -20.94 5.53 -3.04
CA VAL A 85 -20.97 4.46 -2.04
C VAL A 85 -22.34 3.79 -2.06
N THR A 86 -22.34 2.49 -2.33
CA THR A 86 -23.54 1.66 -2.33
C THR A 86 -23.91 1.20 -0.93
N ASP A 87 -25.19 0.89 -0.71
CA ASP A 87 -25.65 0.34 0.57
C ASP A 87 -24.96 -0.99 0.92
N GLU A 88 -24.59 -1.79 -0.10
CA GLU A 88 -23.86 -3.04 0.06
C GLU A 88 -22.43 -2.80 0.60
N GLU A 89 -21.73 -1.78 0.11
CA GLU A 89 -20.40 -1.42 0.63
C GLU A 89 -20.47 -0.95 2.09
N VAL A 90 -21.53 -0.21 2.46
CA VAL A 90 -21.77 0.18 3.86
C VAL A 90 -22.02 -1.06 4.72
N GLU A 91 -22.88 -1.97 4.28
CA GLU A 91 -23.18 -3.22 5.00
C GLU A 91 -21.91 -4.07 5.20
N GLN A 92 -21.12 -4.27 4.15
CA GLN A 92 -19.85 -5.01 4.21
C GLN A 92 -18.83 -4.38 5.17
N GLN A 93 -18.71 -3.05 5.16
CA GLN A 93 -17.80 -2.35 6.07
C GLN A 93 -18.29 -2.44 7.53
N VAL A 94 -19.60 -2.36 7.76
CA VAL A 94 -20.21 -2.56 9.08
C VAL A 94 -19.97 -3.98 9.59
N GLU A 95 -20.16 -4.99 8.75
CA GLU A 95 -19.87 -6.39 9.09
C GLU A 95 -18.40 -6.58 9.42
N THR A 96 -17.49 -5.99 8.63
CA THR A 96 -16.05 -5.99 8.91
C THR A 96 -15.75 -5.37 10.27
N ASN A 97 -16.38 -4.25 10.61
CA ASN A 97 -16.19 -3.60 11.91
C ASN A 97 -16.75 -4.44 13.07
N LEU A 98 -17.89 -5.10 12.89
CA LEU A 98 -18.44 -6.02 13.88
C LEU A 98 -17.53 -7.24 14.08
N ASN A 99 -16.98 -7.79 13.00
CA ASN A 99 -16.02 -8.90 13.05
C ASN A 99 -14.74 -8.50 13.78
N ASN A 100 -14.19 -7.32 13.49
CA ASN A 100 -13.00 -6.79 14.17
C ASN A 100 -13.22 -6.48 15.67
N ASN A 101 -14.48 -6.36 16.10
CA ASN A 101 -14.87 -6.17 17.49
C ASN A 101 -15.39 -7.47 18.15
N ASP A 102 -15.05 -8.63 17.58
CA ASP A 102 -15.43 -9.97 18.06
C ASP A 102 -16.93 -10.14 18.28
N LYS A 103 -17.76 -9.51 17.44
CA LYS A 103 -19.23 -9.63 17.52
C LYS A 103 -19.79 -10.77 16.71
N SER A 104 -19.00 -11.42 15.86
CA SER A 104 -19.45 -12.52 15.02
C SER A 104 -19.76 -13.77 15.84
N GLU A 105 -20.74 -14.53 15.36
CA GLU A 105 -21.11 -15.81 15.93
C GLU A 105 -20.63 -16.96 15.03
N GLU A 106 -20.08 -18.02 15.64
CA GLU A 106 -19.73 -19.23 14.90
C GLU A 106 -21.01 -20.04 14.60
N ILE A 107 -21.25 -20.29 13.31
CA ILE A 107 -22.38 -21.03 12.78
C ILE A 107 -21.85 -22.33 12.14
N LYS A 108 -22.46 -23.46 12.52
CA LYS A 108 -22.07 -24.81 12.05
C LYS A 108 -23.14 -25.49 11.20
N GLU A 109 -24.30 -24.85 11.04
CA GLU A 109 -25.44 -25.37 10.28
C GLU A 109 -26.04 -24.25 9.43
N GLY A 110 -26.59 -24.58 8.26
CA GLY A 110 -27.14 -23.61 7.32
C GLY A 110 -26.33 -23.52 6.04
N THR A 111 -26.33 -22.36 5.41
CA THR A 111 -25.61 -22.10 4.15
C THR A 111 -24.66 -20.92 4.28
N VAL A 112 -23.58 -20.95 3.50
CA VAL A 112 -22.64 -19.84 3.37
C VAL A 112 -23.33 -18.67 2.67
N GLU A 113 -23.12 -17.46 3.19
CA GLU A 113 -23.62 -16.20 2.62
C GLU A 113 -22.43 -15.28 2.28
N ASN A 114 -22.68 -14.26 1.45
CA ASN A 114 -21.68 -13.21 1.23
C ASN A 114 -21.39 -12.49 2.56
N GLY A 115 -20.14 -12.11 2.82
CA GLY A 115 -19.73 -11.48 4.08
C GLY A 115 -19.35 -12.45 5.21
N ASP A 116 -19.69 -13.74 5.08
CA ASP A 116 -19.26 -14.77 6.05
C ASP A 116 -17.73 -14.91 6.07
N VAL A 117 -17.17 -15.16 7.25
CA VAL A 117 -15.81 -15.70 7.37
C VAL A 117 -15.92 -17.23 7.43
N ALA A 118 -15.76 -17.88 6.29
CA ALA A 118 -15.84 -19.33 6.16
C ALA A 118 -14.53 -19.99 6.60
N ASN A 119 -14.59 -20.90 7.57
CA ASN A 119 -13.50 -21.81 7.88
C ASN A 119 -13.53 -22.98 6.90
N ILE A 120 -12.51 -23.08 6.05
CA ILE A 120 -12.45 -24.06 4.97
C ILE A 120 -11.19 -24.93 5.01
N ASP A 121 -11.34 -26.17 4.55
CA ASP A 121 -10.23 -26.99 4.08
C ASP A 121 -10.29 -27.02 2.55
N TYR A 122 -9.20 -26.78 1.84
CA TYR A 122 -9.20 -26.86 0.39
C TYR A 122 -7.97 -27.60 -0.15
N GLU A 123 -8.16 -28.28 -1.28
CA GLU A 123 -7.10 -28.94 -2.05
C GLU A 123 -7.30 -28.63 -3.55
N GLY A 124 -6.36 -27.89 -4.13
CA GLY A 124 -6.29 -27.54 -5.53
C GLY A 124 -5.50 -28.55 -6.33
N LYS A 125 -6.06 -29.00 -7.46
CA LYS A 125 -5.46 -29.97 -8.39
C LYS A 125 -5.39 -29.43 -9.80
N LEU A 126 -4.22 -29.57 -10.42
CA LEU A 126 -3.99 -29.35 -11.84
C LEU A 126 -3.79 -30.73 -12.50
N ASN A 127 -4.62 -31.06 -13.50
CA ASN A 127 -4.59 -32.37 -14.17
C ASN A 127 -4.62 -33.57 -13.19
N GLY A 128 -5.40 -33.44 -12.12
CA GLY A 128 -5.56 -34.48 -11.08
C GLY A 128 -4.41 -34.58 -10.08
N LYS A 129 -3.38 -33.74 -10.15
CA LYS A 129 -2.27 -33.68 -9.18
C LYS A 129 -2.35 -32.39 -8.36
N ALA A 130 -2.16 -32.50 -7.04
CA ALA A 130 -2.06 -31.34 -6.17
C ALA A 130 -0.83 -30.50 -6.54
N PHE A 131 -0.95 -29.18 -6.42
CA PHE A 131 0.14 -28.24 -6.65
C PHE A 131 0.50 -27.47 -5.37
N ASP A 132 1.75 -26.99 -5.29
CA ASP A 132 2.25 -26.28 -4.13
C ASP A 132 1.51 -24.96 -3.91
N GLY A 133 1.18 -24.67 -2.64
CA GLY A 133 0.36 -23.51 -2.27
C GLY A 133 -1.13 -23.67 -2.55
N GLY A 134 -1.58 -24.78 -3.15
CA GLY A 134 -2.99 -25.05 -3.44
C GLY A 134 -3.74 -25.79 -2.34
N THR A 135 -3.14 -26.06 -1.18
CA THR A 135 -3.78 -26.85 -0.11
C THR A 135 -3.64 -26.19 1.25
N ALA A 136 -4.75 -26.09 1.98
CA ALA A 136 -4.77 -25.65 3.37
C ALA A 136 -5.88 -26.34 4.16
N LYS A 137 -5.76 -26.33 5.50
CA LYS A 137 -6.78 -26.81 6.43
C LYS A 137 -7.06 -25.75 7.48
N GLY A 138 -8.34 -25.58 7.83
CA GLY A 138 -8.81 -24.61 8.81
C GLY A 138 -8.49 -23.16 8.42
N TYR A 139 -8.50 -22.85 7.12
CA TYR A 139 -8.24 -21.51 6.62
C TYR A 139 -9.50 -20.65 6.76
N ASP A 140 -9.40 -19.49 7.39
CA ASP A 140 -10.50 -18.53 7.48
C ASP A 140 -10.48 -17.62 6.25
N LEU A 141 -11.55 -17.70 5.44
CA LEU A 141 -11.74 -16.92 4.22
C LEU A 141 -12.99 -16.05 4.36
N THR A 142 -12.83 -14.73 4.23
CA THR A 142 -13.96 -13.81 4.07
C THR A 142 -14.54 -13.95 2.67
N ILE A 143 -15.79 -14.39 2.57
CA ILE A 143 -16.52 -14.55 1.31
C ILE A 143 -16.91 -13.18 0.75
N GLY A 144 -16.51 -12.90 -0.49
CA GLY A 144 -16.67 -11.60 -1.15
C GLY A 144 -15.45 -10.68 -1.04
N SER A 145 -14.34 -11.14 -0.45
CA SER A 145 -13.11 -10.35 -0.29
C SER A 145 -12.28 -10.22 -1.58
N GLY A 146 -12.48 -11.12 -2.54
CA GLY A 146 -11.66 -11.19 -3.75
C GLY A 146 -10.21 -11.57 -3.47
N SER A 147 -9.93 -12.19 -2.31
CA SER A 147 -8.58 -12.61 -1.93
C SER A 147 -8.16 -13.91 -2.60
N PHE A 148 -9.13 -14.71 -3.06
CA PHE A 148 -8.94 -15.91 -3.86
C PHE A 148 -9.22 -15.64 -5.34
N ILE A 149 -8.87 -16.59 -6.22
CA ILE A 149 -9.14 -16.47 -7.66
C ILE A 149 -10.64 -16.36 -7.94
N ASP A 150 -10.99 -15.62 -8.99
CA ASP A 150 -12.38 -15.41 -9.41
C ASP A 150 -13.18 -16.71 -9.48
N GLY A 151 -14.40 -16.67 -8.96
CA GLY A 151 -15.30 -17.80 -8.89
C GLY A 151 -15.06 -18.78 -7.73
N PHE A 152 -13.95 -18.65 -6.99
CA PHE A 152 -13.72 -19.47 -5.79
C PHE A 152 -14.75 -19.14 -4.70
N GLU A 153 -14.83 -17.87 -4.31
CA GLU A 153 -15.70 -17.40 -3.23
C GLU A 153 -17.18 -17.52 -3.62
N ASP A 154 -17.55 -17.09 -4.83
CA ASP A 154 -18.90 -17.22 -5.38
C ASP A 154 -19.39 -18.67 -5.43
N GLY A 155 -18.48 -19.62 -5.69
CA GLY A 155 -18.78 -21.04 -5.74
C GLY A 155 -19.20 -21.64 -4.39
N LEU A 156 -18.85 -20.99 -3.29
CA LEU A 156 -19.20 -21.41 -1.93
C LEU A 156 -20.53 -20.82 -1.45
N ILE A 157 -20.95 -19.66 -1.99
CA ILE A 157 -22.21 -19.02 -1.61
C ILE A 157 -23.40 -19.97 -1.85
N GLY A 158 -24.27 -20.07 -0.84
CA GLY A 158 -25.45 -20.93 -0.84
C GLY A 158 -25.15 -22.42 -0.63
N LYS A 159 -23.89 -22.84 -0.53
CA LYS A 159 -23.52 -24.22 -0.18
C LYS A 159 -23.73 -24.46 1.32
N LYS A 160 -24.05 -25.69 1.69
CA LYS A 160 -24.31 -25.99 3.11
C LYS A 160 -23.01 -26.09 3.88
N ILE A 161 -23.06 -25.61 5.11
CA ILE A 161 -21.97 -25.81 6.07
C ILE A 161 -21.86 -27.32 6.35
N GLY A 162 -20.64 -27.85 6.28
CA GLY A 162 -20.34 -29.28 6.33
C GLY A 162 -20.20 -29.95 4.96
N ASP A 163 -20.64 -29.31 3.86
CA ASP A 163 -20.50 -29.87 2.52
C ASP A 163 -19.05 -29.84 2.04
N THR A 164 -18.74 -30.77 1.13
CA THR A 164 -17.53 -30.74 0.31
C THR A 164 -17.94 -30.48 -1.14
N VAL A 165 -17.35 -29.45 -1.74
CA VAL A 165 -17.73 -28.90 -3.04
C VAL A 165 -16.51 -28.90 -3.94
N ASP A 166 -16.66 -29.41 -5.16
CA ASP A 166 -15.64 -29.28 -6.19
C ASP A 166 -15.91 -28.04 -7.05
N LEU A 167 -14.96 -27.10 -7.04
CA LEU A 167 -14.98 -25.87 -7.82
C LEU A 167 -14.05 -26.03 -9.03
N ASN A 168 -14.60 -25.90 -10.23
CA ASN A 168 -13.83 -25.90 -11.46
C ASN A 168 -13.50 -24.45 -11.82
N LEU A 169 -12.24 -24.07 -11.69
CA LEU A 169 -11.78 -22.68 -11.81
C LEU A 169 -10.65 -22.56 -12.83
N THR A 170 -10.39 -21.33 -13.28
CA THR A 170 -9.27 -21.04 -14.18
C THR A 170 -8.44 -19.94 -13.56
N PHE A 171 -7.12 -20.16 -13.45
CA PHE A 171 -6.22 -19.09 -13.02
C PHE A 171 -6.16 -17.97 -14.07
N PRO A 172 -6.05 -16.70 -13.65
CA PRO A 172 -5.83 -15.58 -14.57
C PRO A 172 -4.61 -15.80 -15.47
N LYS A 173 -4.61 -15.22 -16.67
CA LYS A 173 -3.51 -15.37 -17.64
C LYS A 173 -2.22 -14.68 -17.20
N ASP A 174 -2.36 -13.67 -16.37
CA ASP A 174 -1.34 -12.81 -15.77
C ASP A 174 -0.94 -13.26 -14.35
N TYR A 175 -1.36 -14.46 -13.94
CA TYR A 175 -1.00 -14.99 -12.63
C TYR A 175 0.51 -15.16 -12.47
N SER A 176 1.06 -14.77 -11.32
CA SER A 176 2.51 -14.70 -11.10
C SER A 176 3.23 -16.05 -11.22
N SER A 177 2.53 -17.16 -11.02
CA SER A 177 3.05 -18.50 -11.29
C SER A 177 2.80 -18.86 -12.75
N THR A 178 3.87 -18.92 -13.54
CA THR A 178 3.85 -19.30 -14.97
C THR A 178 3.28 -20.70 -15.21
N ASP A 179 3.38 -21.58 -14.22
CA ASP A 179 2.90 -22.97 -14.32
C ASP A 179 1.38 -23.07 -14.14
N LEU A 180 0.79 -22.11 -13.41
CA LEU A 180 -0.65 -22.05 -13.13
C LEU A 180 -1.37 -21.04 -14.02
N ALA A 181 -0.69 -20.02 -14.54
CA ALA A 181 -1.29 -18.96 -15.36
C ALA A 181 -2.12 -19.52 -16.52
N GLY A 182 -3.40 -19.11 -16.59
CA GLY A 182 -4.36 -19.54 -17.61
C GLY A 182 -4.73 -21.03 -17.58
N LYS A 183 -4.38 -21.78 -16.52
CA LYS A 183 -4.71 -23.21 -16.40
C LYS A 183 -6.04 -23.43 -15.70
N GLU A 184 -6.78 -24.42 -16.19
CA GLU A 184 -7.96 -24.97 -15.52
C GLU A 184 -7.54 -25.87 -14.36
N VAL A 185 -8.17 -25.70 -13.22
CA VAL A 185 -7.91 -26.45 -11.98
C VAL A 185 -9.22 -26.82 -11.30
N VAL A 186 -9.15 -27.84 -10.46
CA VAL A 186 -10.26 -28.23 -9.58
C VAL A 186 -9.84 -28.02 -8.13
N PHE A 187 -10.62 -27.25 -7.39
CA PHE A 187 -10.49 -27.12 -5.95
C PHE A 187 -11.58 -27.92 -5.26
N THR A 188 -11.18 -28.93 -4.48
CA THR A 188 -12.09 -29.60 -3.56
C THR A 188 -12.08 -28.82 -2.25
N VAL A 189 -13.20 -28.20 -1.89
CA VAL A 189 -13.33 -27.33 -0.72
C VAL A 189 -14.35 -27.92 0.24
N LYS A 190 -13.95 -28.13 1.50
CA LYS A 190 -14.83 -28.51 2.59
C LYS A 190 -15.11 -27.28 3.45
N ILE A 191 -16.39 -27.02 3.72
CA ILE A 191 -16.84 -25.91 4.56
C ILE A 191 -17.01 -26.45 5.98
N ASN A 192 -16.17 -26.04 6.93
CA ASN A 192 -16.21 -26.55 8.31
C ASN A 192 -17.20 -25.78 9.18
N SER A 193 -17.14 -24.45 9.15
CA SER A 193 -18.03 -23.52 9.84
C SER A 193 -17.97 -22.16 9.16
N VAL A 194 -18.87 -21.25 9.52
CA VAL A 194 -18.76 -19.83 9.17
C VAL A 194 -18.84 -19.00 10.44
N LYS A 195 -18.14 -17.86 10.48
CA LYS A 195 -18.43 -16.80 11.44
C LYS A 195 -19.22 -15.73 10.70
N ARG A 196 -20.36 -15.33 11.27
CA ARG A 196 -21.24 -14.32 10.69
C ARG A 196 -21.41 -13.16 11.65
N ALA A 197 -21.24 -11.94 11.14
CA ALA A 197 -21.57 -10.75 11.90
C ALA A 197 -23.10 -10.71 12.16
N PRO A 198 -23.55 -10.36 13.37
CA PRO A 198 -24.96 -10.09 13.60
C PRO A 198 -25.37 -8.84 12.82
N LYS A 199 -26.67 -8.69 12.55
CA LYS A 199 -27.18 -7.42 12.02
C LYS A 199 -26.86 -6.29 13.00
N LEU A 200 -26.45 -5.14 12.46
CA LEU A 200 -26.20 -3.96 13.28
C LEU A 200 -27.49 -3.55 14.01
N THR A 201 -27.37 -3.35 15.31
CA THR A 201 -28.43 -2.81 16.18
C THR A 201 -27.92 -1.56 16.88
N ASP A 202 -28.81 -0.70 17.37
CA ASP A 202 -28.43 0.51 18.14
C ASP A 202 -27.47 0.19 19.29
N LYS A 203 -27.67 -0.94 19.97
CA LYS A 203 -26.77 -1.41 21.03
C LYS A 203 -25.39 -1.73 20.48
N LEU A 204 -25.31 -2.49 19.39
CA LEU A 204 -24.03 -2.87 18.78
C LEU A 204 -23.30 -1.65 18.23
N ALA A 205 -24.00 -0.73 17.57
CA ALA A 205 -23.46 0.55 17.10
C ALA A 205 -22.82 1.33 18.26
N ALA A 206 -23.57 1.53 19.35
CA ALA A 206 -23.04 2.21 20.53
C ALA A 206 -21.87 1.47 21.19
N GLU A 207 -21.86 0.14 21.17
CA GLU A 207 -20.81 -0.67 21.75
C GLU A 207 -19.50 -0.57 20.95
N ILE A 208 -19.54 -0.81 19.62
CA ILE A 208 -18.35 -0.83 18.76
C ILE A 208 -17.79 0.58 18.50
N SER A 209 -18.63 1.61 18.64
CA SER A 209 -18.19 3.01 18.49
C SER A 209 -17.88 3.69 19.82
N ASN A 210 -17.75 2.95 20.92
CA ASN A 210 -17.51 3.53 22.25
C ASN A 210 -18.49 4.66 22.65
N ASN A 211 -19.77 4.49 22.32
CA ASN A 211 -20.89 5.43 22.54
C ASN A 211 -20.88 6.73 21.71
N GLU A 212 -20.02 6.84 20.69
CA GLU A 212 -20.05 7.95 19.73
C GLU A 212 -21.34 7.96 18.90
N TYR A 213 -21.74 6.81 18.34
CA TYR A 213 -22.97 6.64 17.56
C TYR A 213 -23.98 5.79 18.33
N LYS A 214 -25.12 6.40 18.68
CA LYS A 214 -26.13 5.75 19.54
C LYS A 214 -27.16 4.91 18.79
N THR A 215 -27.20 5.01 17.47
CA THR A 215 -28.15 4.30 16.62
C THR A 215 -27.43 3.64 15.45
N ALA A 216 -27.99 2.54 14.96
CA ALA A 216 -27.47 1.86 13.77
C ALA A 216 -27.46 2.79 12.54
N GLU A 217 -28.50 3.63 12.40
CA GLU A 217 -28.58 4.63 11.34
C GLU A 217 -27.44 5.65 11.40
N ALA A 218 -27.13 6.19 12.59
CA ALA A 218 -26.04 7.15 12.74
C ALA A 218 -24.69 6.52 12.41
N TYR A 219 -24.47 5.26 12.80
CA TYR A 219 -23.25 4.54 12.48
C TYR A 219 -23.14 4.23 10.98
N ASN A 220 -24.21 3.79 10.33
CA ASN A 220 -24.23 3.55 8.88
C ASN A 220 -23.93 4.84 8.09
N ASN A 221 -24.50 5.98 8.49
CA ASN A 221 -24.21 7.27 7.85
C ASN A 221 -22.74 7.66 8.03
N TYR A 222 -22.17 7.46 9.22
CA TYR A 222 -20.74 7.66 9.44
C TYR A 222 -19.88 6.79 8.52
N ILE A 223 -20.18 5.49 8.44
CA ILE A 223 -19.44 4.58 7.56
C ILE A 223 -19.56 5.00 6.10
N LYS A 224 -20.75 5.45 5.67
CA LYS A 224 -20.93 5.98 4.32
C LYS A 224 -20.05 7.21 4.06
N GLU A 225 -20.05 8.19 4.97
CA GLU A 225 -19.21 9.39 4.85
C GLU A 225 -17.71 9.06 4.84
N ASP A 226 -17.29 8.10 5.67
CA ASP A 226 -15.89 7.63 5.74
C ASP A 226 -15.45 6.92 4.45
N LEU A 227 -16.33 6.08 3.89
CA LEU A 227 -16.11 5.44 2.59
C LEU A 227 -16.08 6.46 1.45
N GLU A 228 -16.98 7.44 1.43
CA GLU A 228 -16.99 8.52 0.42
C GLU A 228 -15.70 9.33 0.47
N LYS A 229 -15.24 9.68 1.68
CA LYS A 229 -13.96 10.37 1.90
C LYS A 229 -12.79 9.53 1.40
N THR A 230 -12.74 8.26 1.76
CA THR A 230 -11.68 7.33 1.34
C THR A 230 -11.65 7.16 -0.18
N LYS A 231 -12.81 6.99 -0.81
CA LYS A 231 -12.93 6.90 -2.27
C LYS A 231 -12.46 8.18 -2.96
N LYS A 232 -12.82 9.35 -2.42
CA LYS A 232 -12.36 10.65 -2.95
C LYS A 232 -10.85 10.81 -2.85
N GLU A 233 -10.26 10.46 -1.71
CA GLU A 233 -8.79 10.48 -1.55
C GLU A 233 -8.12 9.51 -2.53
N ASN A 234 -8.60 8.28 -2.65
CA ASN A 234 -8.05 7.30 -3.59
C ASN A 234 -8.19 7.74 -5.05
N GLN A 235 -9.34 8.31 -5.42
CA GLN A 235 -9.61 8.84 -6.75
C GLN A 235 -8.62 9.95 -7.11
N HIS A 236 -8.41 10.93 -6.22
CA HIS A 236 -7.46 12.01 -6.44
C HIS A 236 -6.02 11.50 -6.54
N ASN A 237 -5.64 10.55 -5.69
CA ASN A 237 -4.31 9.93 -5.78
C ASN A 237 -4.10 9.15 -7.09
N GLN A 238 -5.13 8.46 -7.57
CA GLN A 238 -5.09 7.78 -8.85
C GLN A 238 -4.98 8.79 -10.01
N GLU A 239 -5.71 9.90 -9.95
CA GLU A 239 -5.60 11.00 -10.92
C GLU A 239 -4.16 11.49 -11.04
N LEU A 240 -3.50 11.81 -9.92
CA LEU A 240 -2.11 12.27 -9.94
C LEU A 240 -1.16 11.21 -10.51
N ASN A 241 -1.34 9.94 -10.15
CA ASN A 241 -0.54 8.83 -10.68
C ASN A 241 -0.72 8.67 -12.20
N ASP A 242 -1.96 8.77 -12.69
CA ASP A 242 -2.26 8.68 -14.12
C ASP A 242 -1.64 9.86 -14.89
N LEU A 243 -1.67 11.08 -14.32
CA LEU A 243 -1.01 12.25 -14.90
C LEU A 243 0.51 12.07 -14.98
N VAL A 244 1.15 11.60 -13.92
CA VAL A 244 2.60 11.32 -13.91
C VAL A 244 2.95 10.25 -14.95
N ALA A 245 2.15 9.17 -15.03
CA ALA A 245 2.35 8.10 -15.98
C ALA A 245 2.22 8.57 -17.43
N LEU A 246 1.20 9.39 -17.73
CA LEU A 246 1.00 9.99 -19.05
C LEU A 246 2.13 10.95 -19.42
N ALA A 247 2.55 11.82 -18.50
CA ALA A 247 3.67 12.74 -18.71
C ALA A 247 4.97 11.97 -19.01
N TYR A 248 5.24 10.90 -18.26
CA TYR A 248 6.38 10.02 -18.49
C TYR A 248 6.31 9.30 -19.85
N GLN A 249 5.13 8.77 -20.21
CA GLN A 249 4.92 8.07 -21.49
C GLN A 249 5.08 8.99 -22.71
N ASN A 250 4.71 10.27 -22.57
CA ASN A 250 4.85 11.27 -23.63
C ASN A 250 6.28 11.79 -23.76
N ALA A 251 7.10 11.69 -22.71
CA ALA A 251 8.49 12.14 -22.73
C ALA A 251 9.42 11.12 -23.39
N THR A 252 10.62 11.57 -23.76
CA THR A 252 11.72 10.71 -24.22
C THR A 252 12.91 10.88 -23.28
N VAL A 253 13.26 9.83 -22.54
CA VAL A 253 14.49 9.74 -21.75
C VAL A 253 15.62 9.28 -22.67
N ASN A 254 16.59 10.13 -22.94
CA ASN A 254 17.66 9.86 -23.91
C ASN A 254 18.88 9.16 -23.28
N ASP A 255 19.15 9.47 -22.02
CA ASP A 255 20.25 8.92 -21.23
C ASP A 255 19.96 9.13 -19.74
N TYR A 256 20.86 8.67 -18.86
CA TYR A 256 20.72 8.79 -17.41
C TYR A 256 21.98 9.38 -16.75
N PRO A 257 21.83 10.22 -15.71
CA PRO A 257 22.96 10.69 -14.93
C PRO A 257 23.61 9.53 -14.17
N GLN A 258 24.81 9.11 -14.59
CA GLN A 258 25.48 7.94 -14.03
C GLN A 258 25.75 8.07 -12.52
N GLU A 259 26.15 9.26 -12.05
CA GLU A 259 26.37 9.51 -10.62
C GLU A 259 25.10 9.28 -9.78
N MET A 260 23.92 9.60 -10.33
CA MET A 260 22.63 9.33 -9.67
C MET A 260 22.23 7.86 -9.71
N ILE A 261 22.58 7.14 -10.79
CA ILE A 261 22.42 5.68 -10.84
C ILE A 261 23.27 5.03 -9.77
N ASP A 262 24.56 5.38 -9.72
CA ASP A 262 25.52 4.82 -8.76
C ASP A 262 25.10 5.13 -7.32
N TYR A 263 24.68 6.38 -7.05
CA TYR A 263 24.12 6.79 -5.77
C TYR A 263 22.93 5.92 -5.34
N GLN A 264 21.94 5.73 -6.22
CA GLN A 264 20.75 4.94 -5.88
C GLN A 264 21.07 3.45 -5.72
N LEU A 265 21.97 2.91 -6.55
CA LEU A 265 22.42 1.52 -6.43
C LEU A 265 23.19 1.27 -5.12
N GLU A 266 23.96 2.24 -4.64
CA GLU A 266 24.63 2.13 -3.33
C GLU A 266 23.62 2.14 -2.18
N GLN A 267 22.56 2.96 -2.27
CA GLN A 267 21.48 2.94 -1.29
C GLN A 267 20.75 1.60 -1.25
N VAL A 268 20.41 1.04 -2.43
CA VAL A 268 19.86 -0.31 -2.59
C VAL A 268 20.79 -1.35 -1.97
N THR A 269 22.05 -1.32 -2.33
CA THR A 269 23.05 -2.29 -1.85
C THR A 269 23.20 -2.21 -0.33
N SER A 270 23.26 -1.01 0.24
CA SER A 270 23.40 -0.77 1.68
C SER A 270 22.21 -1.26 2.49
N TYR A 271 21.00 -1.10 1.96
CA TYR A 271 19.79 -1.66 2.58
C TYR A 271 19.84 -3.19 2.62
N TYR A 272 20.18 -3.85 1.50
CA TYR A 272 20.21 -5.30 1.46
C TYR A 272 21.37 -5.88 2.27
N LYS A 273 22.49 -5.17 2.40
CA LYS A 273 23.57 -5.52 3.35
C LYS A 273 23.05 -5.46 4.79
N SER A 274 22.41 -4.36 5.18
CA SER A 274 21.81 -4.23 6.52
C SER A 274 20.80 -5.34 6.81
N TYR A 275 20.03 -5.76 5.81
CA TYR A 275 19.07 -6.85 5.95
C TYR A 275 19.77 -8.21 6.03
N ALA A 276 20.84 -8.44 5.27
CA ALA A 276 21.65 -9.65 5.38
C ALA A 276 22.28 -9.79 6.78
N ASP A 277 22.80 -8.68 7.32
CA ASP A 277 23.39 -8.62 8.66
C ASP A 277 22.36 -8.97 9.75
N GLN A 278 21.12 -8.50 9.63
CA GLN A 278 20.02 -8.86 10.55
C GLN A 278 19.72 -10.37 10.56
N TYR A 279 19.97 -11.06 9.45
CA TYR A 279 19.84 -12.51 9.34
C TYR A 279 21.14 -13.25 9.68
N GLY A 280 22.20 -12.55 10.04
CA GLY A 280 23.52 -13.12 10.31
C GLY A 280 24.13 -13.81 9.09
N MET A 281 23.81 -13.31 7.89
CA MET A 281 24.29 -13.86 6.62
C MET A 281 25.18 -12.84 5.90
N GLU A 282 26.17 -13.34 5.18
CA GLU A 282 26.90 -12.53 4.21
C GLU A 282 25.96 -12.07 3.09
N TYR A 283 26.12 -10.84 2.60
CA TYR A 283 25.27 -10.24 1.56
C TYR A 283 25.07 -11.14 0.33
N ALA A 284 26.15 -11.70 -0.21
CA ALA A 284 26.08 -12.57 -1.39
C ALA A 284 25.30 -13.87 -1.12
N ASP A 285 25.37 -14.40 0.10
CA ASP A 285 24.63 -15.60 0.50
C ASP A 285 23.16 -15.27 0.76
N PHE A 286 22.87 -14.10 1.36
CA PHE A 286 21.52 -13.59 1.51
C PHE A 286 20.83 -13.48 0.15
N LEU A 287 21.47 -12.84 -0.83
CA LEU A 287 20.90 -12.70 -2.17
C LEU A 287 20.61 -14.06 -2.81
N LYS A 288 21.54 -15.01 -2.72
CA LYS A 288 21.33 -16.34 -3.32
C LYS A 288 20.22 -17.12 -2.63
N GLN A 289 20.16 -17.10 -1.31
CA GLN A 289 19.26 -17.98 -0.54
C GLN A 289 17.86 -17.38 -0.34
N GLN A 290 17.76 -16.06 -0.16
CA GLN A 290 16.49 -15.38 0.15
C GLN A 290 15.90 -14.69 -1.09
N VAL A 291 16.74 -14.09 -1.94
CA VAL A 291 16.29 -13.40 -3.16
C VAL A 291 16.30 -14.33 -4.37
N GLY A 292 17.14 -15.38 -4.35
CA GLY A 292 17.27 -16.33 -5.45
C GLY A 292 18.10 -15.81 -6.63
N MET A 293 18.97 -14.81 -6.39
CA MET A 293 19.78 -14.17 -7.42
C MET A 293 21.26 -14.17 -7.04
N THR A 294 22.13 -14.23 -8.04
CA THR A 294 23.53 -13.83 -7.86
C THR A 294 23.63 -12.32 -7.67
N GLU A 295 24.75 -11.85 -7.11
CA GLU A 295 25.00 -10.41 -6.95
C GLU A 295 24.98 -9.68 -8.31
N GLU A 296 25.55 -10.29 -9.36
CA GLU A 296 25.56 -9.72 -10.71
C GLU A 296 24.13 -9.58 -11.29
N GLU A 297 23.31 -10.63 -11.16
CA GLU A 297 21.91 -10.58 -11.60
C GLU A 297 21.10 -9.55 -10.80
N PHE A 298 21.32 -9.50 -9.49
CA PHE A 298 20.66 -8.54 -8.60
C PHE A 298 21.02 -7.11 -8.98
N VAL A 299 22.30 -6.79 -9.12
CA VAL A 299 22.78 -5.44 -9.51
C VAL A 299 22.22 -5.06 -10.87
N LYS A 300 22.24 -5.98 -11.85
CA LYS A 300 21.69 -5.74 -13.18
C LYS A 300 20.19 -5.42 -13.12
N GLN A 301 19.42 -6.22 -12.39
CA GLN A 301 17.98 -6.01 -12.23
C GLN A 301 17.68 -4.70 -11.50
N MET A 302 18.39 -4.41 -10.41
CA MET A 302 18.22 -3.18 -9.66
C MET A 302 18.62 -1.95 -10.45
N THR A 303 19.61 -2.06 -11.35
CA THR A 303 19.99 -0.96 -12.24
C THR A 303 18.82 -0.58 -13.16
N GLU A 304 18.11 -1.56 -13.73
CA GLU A 304 16.97 -1.28 -14.59
C GLU A 304 15.77 -0.72 -13.79
N THR A 305 15.54 -1.22 -12.57
CA THR A 305 14.54 -0.64 -11.64
C THR A 305 14.88 0.82 -11.28
N VAL A 306 16.14 1.10 -10.95
CA VAL A 306 16.65 2.45 -10.65
C VAL A 306 16.45 3.36 -11.85
N LYS A 307 16.80 2.93 -13.05
CA LYS A 307 16.58 3.71 -14.28
C LYS A 307 15.11 4.00 -14.55
N GLN A 308 14.22 3.04 -14.30
CA GLN A 308 12.78 3.26 -14.48
C GLN A 308 12.28 4.34 -13.51
N SER A 309 12.61 4.22 -12.23
CA SER A 309 12.22 5.21 -11.19
C SER A 309 12.84 6.58 -11.45
N LEU A 310 14.15 6.61 -11.74
CA LEU A 310 14.88 7.83 -12.04
C LEU A 310 14.33 8.50 -13.31
N GLY A 311 13.91 7.72 -14.31
CA GLY A 311 13.28 8.26 -15.52
C GLY A 311 12.01 9.06 -15.22
N GLN A 312 11.13 8.56 -14.34
CA GLN A 312 9.92 9.28 -13.93
C GLN A 312 10.26 10.56 -13.17
N GLU A 313 11.19 10.46 -12.20
CA GLU A 313 11.69 11.62 -11.47
C GLU A 313 12.27 12.68 -12.41
N MET A 314 13.11 12.28 -13.37
CA MET A 314 13.75 13.17 -14.32
C MET A 314 12.71 13.89 -15.18
N VAL A 315 11.61 13.23 -15.56
CA VAL A 315 10.52 13.89 -16.31
C VAL A 315 9.85 14.97 -15.45
N LEU A 316 9.52 14.68 -14.20
CA LEU A 316 8.96 15.68 -13.27
C LEU A 316 9.92 16.84 -13.03
N ARG A 317 11.20 16.53 -12.79
CA ARG A 317 12.27 17.52 -12.63
C ARG A 317 12.41 18.39 -13.89
N ALA A 318 12.34 17.79 -15.09
CA ALA A 318 12.40 18.53 -16.35
C ALA A 318 11.18 19.45 -16.55
N ILE A 319 9.99 19.05 -16.09
CA ILE A 319 8.79 19.91 -16.08
C ILE A 319 9.01 21.10 -15.14
N ALA A 320 9.48 20.85 -13.90
CA ALA A 320 9.79 21.92 -12.95
C ALA A 320 10.84 22.90 -13.50
N GLU A 321 11.90 22.40 -14.14
CA GLU A 321 12.92 23.22 -14.82
C GLU A 321 12.34 24.03 -15.98
N THR A 322 11.44 23.43 -16.78
CA THR A 322 10.81 24.08 -17.93
C THR A 322 9.87 25.21 -17.51
N GLU A 323 9.15 25.02 -16.41
CA GLU A 323 8.24 26.00 -15.84
C GLU A 323 8.93 27.04 -14.94
N GLY A 324 10.25 26.89 -14.72
CA GLY A 324 11.04 27.81 -13.91
C GLY A 324 10.65 27.79 -12.43
N VAL A 325 10.34 26.61 -11.89
CA VAL A 325 10.02 26.44 -10.46
C VAL A 325 11.25 26.76 -9.63
N GLU A 326 11.13 27.77 -8.76
CA GLU A 326 12.15 28.14 -7.78
C GLU A 326 11.60 27.94 -6.37
N ILE A 327 12.37 27.22 -5.53
CA ILE A 327 11.99 26.97 -4.14
C ILE A 327 12.75 27.94 -3.23
N SER A 328 12.01 28.86 -2.59
CA SER A 328 12.58 29.74 -1.58
C SER A 328 12.96 28.97 -0.32
N ASP A 329 13.87 29.51 0.50
CA ASP A 329 14.21 28.90 1.79
C ASP A 329 12.99 28.79 2.72
N GLU A 330 12.08 29.76 2.66
CA GLU A 330 10.81 29.71 3.42
C GLU A 330 9.93 28.55 2.96
N LYS A 331 9.75 28.38 1.64
CA LYS A 331 8.95 27.28 1.09
C LYS A 331 9.60 25.93 1.37
N PHE A 332 10.93 25.86 1.31
CA PHE A 332 11.67 24.67 1.68
C PHE A 332 11.39 24.26 3.13
N GLN A 333 11.46 25.20 4.07
CA GLN A 333 11.21 24.94 5.49
C GLN A 333 9.75 24.55 5.76
N GLU A 334 8.80 25.21 5.12
CA GLU A 334 7.37 24.84 5.17
C GLU A 334 7.18 23.38 4.75
N LYS A 335 7.70 23.00 3.58
CA LYS A 335 7.55 21.65 3.04
C LYS A 335 8.33 20.60 3.84
N ALA A 336 9.52 20.91 4.30
CA ALA A 336 10.28 20.02 5.18
C ALA A 336 9.52 19.73 6.48
N SER A 337 8.86 20.75 7.05
CA SER A 337 7.99 20.60 8.23
C SER A 337 6.78 19.71 7.94
N GLU A 338 6.11 19.90 6.80
CA GLU A 338 5.01 19.04 6.37
C GLU A 338 5.45 17.57 6.23
N TYR A 339 6.57 17.31 5.55
CA TYR A 339 7.10 15.95 5.41
C TYR A 339 7.51 15.33 6.75
N ALA A 340 8.15 16.11 7.62
CA ALA A 340 8.49 15.66 8.97
C ALA A 340 7.23 15.24 9.73
N ALA A 341 6.18 16.06 9.70
CA ALA A 341 4.92 15.78 10.38
C ALA A 341 4.21 14.53 9.81
N GLN A 342 4.22 14.34 8.49
CA GLN A 342 3.69 13.13 7.85
C GLN A 342 4.43 11.86 8.29
N MET A 343 5.73 11.97 8.60
CA MET A 343 6.54 10.88 9.14
C MET A 343 6.50 10.80 10.68
N GLY A 344 5.65 11.58 11.34
CA GLY A 344 5.51 11.59 12.80
C GLY A 344 6.65 12.28 13.55
N SER A 345 7.51 13.03 12.85
CA SER A 345 8.56 13.86 13.46
C SER A 345 8.07 15.28 13.68
N THR A 346 8.39 15.85 14.85
CA THR A 346 8.20 17.27 15.15
C THR A 346 9.50 18.06 15.08
N ASP A 347 10.64 17.39 14.88
CA ASP A 347 11.96 18.00 14.77
C ASP A 347 12.38 18.08 13.30
N VAL A 348 12.19 19.27 12.72
CA VAL A 348 12.44 19.54 11.30
C VAL A 348 13.94 19.56 11.00
N ASP A 349 14.77 20.07 11.91
CA ASP A 349 16.22 20.14 11.70
C ASP A 349 16.86 18.75 11.74
N ALA A 350 16.41 17.90 12.67
CA ALA A 350 16.80 16.49 12.71
C ALA A 350 16.34 15.75 11.45
N PHE A 351 15.11 16.01 10.98
CA PHE A 351 14.60 15.45 9.74
C PHE A 351 15.45 15.86 8.53
N ILE A 352 15.76 17.14 8.39
CA ILE A 352 16.62 17.64 7.30
C ILE A 352 18.01 17.02 7.37
N SER A 353 18.57 16.86 8.58
CA SER A 353 19.89 16.24 8.78
C SER A 353 19.88 14.75 8.44
N GLN A 354 18.79 14.05 8.76
CA GLN A 354 18.64 12.62 8.51
C GLN A 354 18.51 12.30 7.01
N TYR A 355 17.70 13.05 6.27
CA TYR A 355 17.40 12.76 4.87
C TYR A 355 18.26 13.56 3.87
N GLY A 356 18.87 14.65 4.33
CA GLY A 356 19.68 15.57 3.52
C GLY A 356 18.83 16.60 2.76
N LYS A 357 19.33 17.83 2.71
CA LYS A 357 18.67 18.96 2.03
C LYS A 357 18.38 18.66 0.55
N SER A 358 19.33 18.05 -0.16
CA SER A 358 19.24 17.76 -1.60
C SER A 358 18.12 16.76 -1.91
N THR A 359 17.93 15.76 -1.05
CA THR A 359 16.81 14.80 -1.15
C THR A 359 15.47 15.50 -0.97
N ILE A 360 15.33 16.28 0.10
CA ILE A 360 14.07 16.97 0.41
C ILE A 360 13.73 17.97 -0.71
N MET A 361 14.72 18.71 -1.20
CA MET A 361 14.55 19.63 -2.33
C MET A 361 14.07 18.90 -3.59
N ALA A 362 14.62 17.72 -3.88
CA ALA A 362 14.19 16.92 -5.02
C ALA A 362 12.73 16.44 -4.89
N SER A 363 12.27 16.10 -3.69
CA SER A 363 10.85 15.77 -3.44
C SER A 363 9.93 16.98 -3.61
N ILE A 364 10.33 18.15 -3.09
CA ILE A 364 9.55 19.38 -3.26
C ILE A 364 9.38 19.72 -4.74
N LEU A 365 10.46 19.63 -5.53
CA LEU A 365 10.38 19.90 -6.97
C LEU A 365 9.48 18.91 -7.72
N GLN A 366 9.43 17.65 -7.29
CA GLN A 366 8.50 16.67 -7.85
C GLN A 366 7.05 17.01 -7.49
N ASP A 367 6.77 17.37 -6.24
CA ASP A 367 5.43 17.80 -5.82
C ASP A 367 4.96 19.04 -6.60
N GLU A 368 5.84 20.03 -6.80
CA GLU A 368 5.50 21.21 -7.60
C GLU A 368 5.26 20.85 -9.08
N ALA A 369 6.03 19.92 -9.65
CA ALA A 369 5.78 19.42 -11.01
C ALA A 369 4.44 18.69 -11.11
N VAL A 370 4.07 17.88 -10.12
CA VAL A 370 2.77 17.19 -10.07
C VAL A 370 1.63 18.20 -9.97
N LYS A 371 1.74 19.24 -9.15
CA LYS A 371 0.75 20.34 -9.10
C LYS A 371 0.60 21.04 -10.44
N ILE A 372 1.68 21.21 -11.18
CA ILE A 372 1.62 21.76 -12.54
C ILE A 372 0.85 20.82 -13.46
N LEU A 373 1.10 19.51 -13.41
CA LEU A 373 0.35 18.52 -14.18
C LEU A 373 -1.15 18.61 -13.86
N GLU A 374 -1.50 18.54 -12.58
CA GLU A 374 -2.88 18.60 -12.08
C GLU A 374 -3.59 19.88 -12.55
N LYS A 375 -2.97 21.05 -12.33
CA LYS A 375 -3.52 22.35 -12.72
C LYS A 375 -3.78 22.46 -14.24
N ASN A 376 -3.01 21.74 -15.05
CA ASN A 376 -3.13 21.76 -16.51
C ASN A 376 -3.90 20.55 -17.06
N ALA A 377 -4.43 19.66 -16.21
CA ALA A 377 -5.13 18.46 -16.63
C ALA A 377 -6.53 18.77 -17.17
N VAL A 378 -7.04 17.87 -18.02
CA VAL A 378 -8.44 17.82 -18.44
C VAL A 378 -9.07 16.62 -17.75
N VAL A 379 -9.76 16.88 -16.66
CA VAL A 379 -10.32 15.84 -15.80
C VAL A 379 -11.76 15.55 -16.20
N LYS A 380 -12.08 14.26 -16.37
CA LYS A 380 -13.44 13.78 -16.66
C LYS A 380 -13.96 12.96 -15.49
N ASN A 381 -15.22 13.15 -15.13
CA ASN A 381 -15.94 12.25 -14.22
C ASN A 381 -16.08 10.85 -14.83
N ALA A 382 -16.49 9.87 -14.02
CA ALA A 382 -16.72 8.50 -14.46
C ALA A 382 -17.74 8.38 -15.61
N ASP A 383 -18.66 9.33 -15.73
CA ASP A 383 -19.66 9.40 -16.81
C ASP A 383 -19.15 10.10 -18.09
N GLY A 384 -17.89 10.54 -18.10
CA GLY A 384 -17.24 11.23 -19.21
C GLY A 384 -17.53 12.73 -19.30
N THR A 385 -18.31 13.29 -18.38
CA THR A 385 -18.49 14.75 -18.26
C THR A 385 -17.23 15.40 -17.71
N LEU A 386 -16.99 16.69 -18.00
CA LEU A 386 -15.87 17.41 -17.40
C LEU A 386 -16.09 17.52 -15.89
N ALA A 387 -15.09 17.15 -15.10
CA ALA A 387 -15.10 17.36 -13.66
C ALA A 387 -14.93 18.86 -13.37
N GLU A 388 -15.56 19.36 -12.31
CA GLU A 388 -15.27 20.69 -11.80
C GLU A 388 -13.84 20.68 -11.24
N THR A 389 -12.91 21.36 -11.92
CA THR A 389 -11.51 21.43 -11.51
C THR A 389 -11.37 22.04 -10.11
N THR A 390 -10.66 21.35 -9.22
CA THR A 390 -10.26 21.82 -7.86
C THR A 390 -9.53 23.16 -7.86
N ALA A 391 -8.96 23.57 -9.00
CA ALA A 391 -8.25 24.84 -9.17
C ALA A 391 -9.11 26.10 -8.95
N GLU A 392 -10.44 26.04 -9.03
CA GLU A 392 -11.31 27.20 -8.78
C GLU A 392 -11.75 27.35 -7.31
N THR A 393 -11.66 26.29 -6.50
CA THR A 393 -12.24 26.27 -5.15
C THR A 393 -11.37 26.96 -4.09
N GLU A 394 -10.06 27.10 -4.32
CA GLU A 394 -9.15 27.82 -3.40
C GLU A 394 -9.33 29.35 -3.48
N THR A 395 -9.79 29.89 -4.62
CA THR A 395 -10.00 31.33 -4.75
C THR A 395 -11.27 31.84 -4.06
N GLU A 396 -12.24 30.98 -3.75
CA GLU A 396 -13.50 31.42 -3.14
C GLU A 396 -13.50 31.34 -1.60
N THR A 397 -12.72 30.42 -1.01
CA THR A 397 -12.61 30.30 0.46
C THR A 397 -11.68 31.33 1.10
N ALA A 398 -10.80 31.98 0.32
CA ALA A 398 -9.97 33.09 0.81
C ALA A 398 -10.70 34.45 0.88
N SER A 399 -11.97 34.53 0.45
CA SER A 399 -12.74 35.79 0.41
C SER A 399 -14.02 35.82 1.25
N LYS A 400 -14.13 35.00 2.31
CA LYS A 400 -15.25 35.10 3.27
C LYS A 400 -14.83 35.18 4.73
#